data_AF-A0AAW2PVS6-F1
#
_entry.id   AF-A0AAW2PVS6-F1
#
_cell.length_a   1.000
_cell.length_b   1.000
_cell.length_c   1.000
_cell.angle_alpha   90.00
_cell.angle_beta   90.00
_cell.angle_gamma   90.00
#
_symmetry.space_group_name_H-M   'P 1'
#
loop_
_entity.id
_entity.type
_entity.pdbx_description
1 polymer ?
#
loop_
_entity_poly.entity_id
_entity_poly.type
_entity_poly.pdbx_seq_one_letter_code
_entity_poly.pdbx_strand_id
1 'polypeptide(L)'
;MLVEPSQCTFDVLIKKMRVVESYNGGDQGFLNEMFAWWHRLPAQLNYLKVFVDPNDHLHWINDEVYAVHYTGLKPWKCFKQLDCNWDVERFHRYASSSAHRMWWRVYRAMPEKLRPYCSQGGGHGSKNSANFSTTKGHPVVSIKGL
;
A
#
# COMPACT_ATOMS: atom_id res chain seq x y z
N MET A 1 3.95 11.47 1.50
CA MET A 1 3.63 12.66 2.31
C MET A 1 4.51 12.65 3.54
N LEU A 2 4.94 13.82 4.02
CA LEU A 2 5.61 13.96 5.31
C LEU A 2 4.77 14.90 6.16
N VAL A 3 4.39 14.47 7.36
CA VAL A 3 3.56 15.23 8.30
C VAL A 3 4.10 15.09 9.71
N GLU A 4 3.93 16.14 10.51
CA GLU A 4 4.20 16.08 11.95
C GLU A 4 3.01 15.44 12.68
N PRO A 5 3.22 14.40 13.51
CA PRO A 5 2.16 13.85 14.34
C PRO A 5 1.63 14.90 15.33
N SER A 6 0.32 15.16 15.31
CA SER A 6 -0.33 16.13 16.19
C SER A 6 -1.76 15.71 16.48
N GLN A 7 -2.11 15.60 17.76
CA GLN A 7 -3.48 15.29 18.19
C GLN A 7 -4.46 16.36 17.69
N CYS A 8 -4.08 17.64 17.78
CA CYS A 8 -4.90 18.76 17.31
C CYS A 8 -5.19 18.64 15.81
N THR A 9 -4.16 18.33 15.00
CA THR A 9 -4.33 18.14 13.54
C THR A 9 -5.23 16.95 13.26
N PHE A 10 -5.04 15.83 13.96
CA PHE A 10 -5.90 14.65 13.82
C PHE A 10 -7.37 14.96 14.11
N ASP A 11 -7.66 15.62 15.24
CA ASP A 11 -9.03 15.96 15.64
C ASP A 11 -9.70 16.91 14.62
N VAL A 12 -8.95 17.86 14.08
CA VAL A 12 -9.42 18.74 13.01
C VAL A 12 -9.74 17.94 11.74
N LEU A 13 -8.86 17.04 11.31
CA LEU A 13 -9.09 16.20 10.13
C LEU A 13 -10.34 15.32 10.31
N ILE A 14 -10.47 14.62 11.45
CA ILE A 14 -11.64 13.78 11.74
C ILE A 14 -12.93 14.59 11.75
N LYS A 15 -12.93 15.80 12.34
CA LYS A 15 -14.10 16.69 12.31
C LYS A 15 -14.44 17.12 10.88
N LYS A 16 -13.42 17.41 10.06
CA LYS A 16 -13.57 17.90 8.69
C LYS A 16 -14.00 16.81 7.70
N MET A 17 -13.67 15.54 7.94
CA MET A 17 -14.13 14.41 7.12
C MET A 17 -15.66 14.34 6.94
N ARG A 18 -16.44 14.95 7.85
CA ARG A 18 -17.91 14.96 7.79
C ARG A 18 -18.49 16.08 6.92
N VAL A 19 -17.69 17.09 6.57
CA VAL A 19 -18.17 18.33 5.95
C VAL A 19 -17.38 18.75 4.71
N VAL A 20 -16.12 18.33 4.59
CA VAL A 20 -15.30 18.55 3.40
C VAL A 20 -15.38 17.29 2.56
N GLU A 21 -15.87 17.44 1.34
CA GLU A 21 -15.98 16.34 0.38
C GLU A 21 -14.61 16.02 -0.21
N SER A 22 -14.29 14.73 -0.30
CA SER A 22 -13.14 14.30 -1.09
C SER A 22 -13.52 14.24 -2.57
N TYR A 23 -12.87 15.05 -3.41
CA TYR A 23 -13.17 15.10 -4.83
C TYR A 23 -12.93 13.78 -5.58
N ASN A 24 -12.22 12.81 -4.97
CA ASN A 24 -12.03 11.47 -5.52
C ASN A 24 -12.56 10.35 -4.60
N GLY A 25 -13.31 10.70 -3.55
CA GLY A 25 -13.86 9.76 -2.58
C GLY A 25 -12.83 9.07 -1.66
N GLY A 26 -11.53 9.38 -1.80
CA GLY A 26 -10.45 8.78 -1.02
C GLY A 26 -9.73 9.77 -0.09
N ASP A 27 -8.75 9.27 0.64
CA ASP A 27 -7.88 10.08 1.50
C ASP A 27 -7.06 11.08 0.69
N GLN A 28 -6.57 10.70 -0.51
CA GLN A 28 -5.79 11.60 -1.35
C GLN A 28 -6.57 12.88 -1.70
N GLY A 29 -7.85 12.77 -2.07
CA GLY A 29 -8.65 13.93 -2.41
C GLY A 29 -8.94 14.79 -1.17
N PHE A 30 -9.34 14.15 -0.07
CA PHE A 30 -9.61 14.83 1.20
C PHE A 30 -8.38 15.58 1.73
N LEU A 31 -7.21 14.95 1.71
CA LEU A 31 -5.98 15.56 2.22
C LEU A 31 -5.51 16.71 1.32
N ASN A 32 -5.75 16.65 0.01
CA ASN A 32 -5.47 17.78 -0.88
C ASN A 32 -6.37 18.99 -0.61
N GLU A 33 -7.64 18.78 -0.23
CA GLU A 33 -8.53 19.86 0.22
C GLU A 33 -8.10 20.45 1.58
N MET A 34 -7.68 19.58 2.50
CA MET A 34 -7.29 19.98 3.85
C MET A 34 -5.92 20.67 3.91
N PHE A 35 -4.97 20.29 3.05
CA PHE A 35 -3.62 20.82 2.99
C PHE A 35 -3.40 21.62 1.69
N ALA A 36 -4.04 22.79 1.59
CA ALA A 36 -3.88 23.67 0.43
C ALA A 36 -2.43 24.20 0.25
N TRP A 37 -1.65 24.27 1.34
CA TRP A 37 -0.25 24.73 1.33
C TRP A 37 0.67 23.55 1.62
N TRP A 38 1.51 23.18 0.64
CA TRP A 38 2.44 22.06 0.76
C TRP A 38 3.68 22.27 -0.12
N HIS A 39 4.74 21.52 0.20
CA HIS A 39 5.98 21.49 -0.57
C HIS A 39 6.08 20.23 -1.40
N ARG A 40 6.49 20.38 -2.67
CA ARG A 40 6.65 19.24 -3.58
C ARG A 40 7.91 18.44 -3.25
N LEU A 41 7.71 17.15 -2.98
CA LEU A 41 8.80 16.18 -2.90
C LEU A 41 9.20 15.70 -4.30
N PRO A 42 10.47 15.30 -4.51
CA PRO A 42 10.90 14.62 -5.72
C PRO A 42 10.03 13.40 -6.04
N ALA A 43 9.69 13.20 -7.32
CA ALA A 43 8.82 12.11 -7.75
C ALA A 43 9.40 10.72 -7.45
N GLN A 44 10.73 10.60 -7.38
CA GLN A 44 11.46 9.37 -7.07
C GLN A 44 11.14 8.83 -5.65
N LEU A 45 10.68 9.69 -4.73
CA LEU A 45 10.28 9.31 -3.37
C LEU A 45 8.86 8.73 -3.30
N ASN A 46 8.08 8.81 -4.38
CA ASN A 46 6.75 8.24 -4.50
C ASN A 46 6.48 7.93 -5.98
N TYR A 47 7.33 7.12 -6.59
CA TYR A 47 7.22 6.80 -8.01
C TYR A 47 5.95 5.99 -8.26
N LEU A 48 4.97 6.59 -8.93
CA LEU A 48 3.70 5.97 -9.19
C LEU A 48 3.84 4.96 -10.33
N LYS A 49 3.52 3.68 -10.09
CA LYS A 49 3.57 2.59 -11.08
C LYS A 49 2.44 2.73 -12.12
N VAL A 50 2.44 3.82 -12.88
CA VAL A 50 1.42 4.15 -13.88
C VAL A 50 2.11 4.58 -15.16
N PHE A 51 1.87 3.81 -16.23
CA PHE A 51 2.44 4.01 -17.55
C PHE A 51 1.31 4.51 -18.46
N VAL A 52 1.52 5.68 -19.05
CA VAL A 52 0.52 6.36 -19.88
C VAL A 52 0.99 6.57 -21.32
N ASP A 53 2.27 6.36 -21.58
CA ASP A 53 2.80 6.40 -22.93
C ASP A 53 2.37 5.11 -23.65
N PRO A 54 1.55 5.19 -24.71
CA PRO A 54 1.11 4.02 -25.44
C PRO A 54 2.25 3.29 -26.15
N ASN A 55 3.41 3.94 -26.34
CA ASN A 55 4.58 3.34 -26.97
C ASN A 55 5.51 2.64 -25.97
N ASP A 56 5.33 2.85 -24.67
CA ASP A 56 6.07 2.12 -23.65
C ASP A 56 5.41 0.77 -23.42
N HIS A 57 5.89 -0.26 -24.12
CA HIS A 57 5.42 -1.63 -23.93
C HIS A 57 6.19 -2.39 -22.85
N LEU A 58 7.30 -1.83 -22.35
CA LEU A 58 8.16 -2.49 -21.38
C LEU A 58 7.75 -2.16 -19.95
N HIS A 59 7.18 -0.96 -19.74
CA HIS A 59 6.81 -0.42 -18.44
C HIS A 59 7.97 -0.59 -17.44
N TRP A 60 9.17 -0.22 -17.91
CA TRP A 60 10.39 -0.44 -17.17
C TRP A 60 10.60 0.68 -16.15
N ILE A 61 10.96 0.29 -14.92
CA ILE A 61 11.35 1.21 -13.87
C ILE A 61 12.86 1.10 -13.71
N ASN A 62 13.57 2.22 -13.88
CA ASN A 62 15.01 2.31 -13.69
C ASN A 62 15.40 2.28 -12.19
N ASP A 63 16.68 2.15 -11.89
CA ASP A 63 17.20 2.06 -10.53
C ASP A 63 17.29 3.42 -9.81
N GLU A 64 16.80 4.51 -10.42
CA GLU A 64 16.87 5.87 -9.88
C GLU A 64 15.68 6.22 -8.96
N VAL A 65 14.82 5.24 -8.68
CA VAL A 65 13.66 5.42 -7.79
C VAL A 65 13.99 4.98 -6.36
N TYR A 66 13.56 5.78 -5.38
CA TYR A 66 13.74 5.45 -3.96
C TYR A 66 12.54 4.68 -3.39
N ALA A 67 11.34 4.91 -3.93
CA ALA A 67 10.13 4.20 -3.53
C ALA A 67 9.16 4.03 -4.70
N VAL A 68 8.58 2.84 -4.82
CA VAL A 68 7.57 2.50 -5.83
C VAL A 68 6.19 2.40 -5.18
N HIS A 69 5.23 3.17 -5.69
CA HIS A 69 3.83 3.12 -5.31
C HIS A 69 3.07 2.19 -6.26
N TYR A 70 2.68 1.02 -5.74
CA TYR A 70 1.97 0.00 -6.51
C TYR A 70 0.47 0.32 -6.67
N THR A 71 0.11 0.87 -7.81
CA THR A 71 -1.28 1.01 -8.31
C THR A 71 -1.72 -0.25 -9.06
N GLY A 72 -3.03 -0.36 -9.32
CA GLY A 72 -3.63 -1.56 -9.93
C GLY A 72 -3.74 -2.74 -8.97
N LEU A 73 -3.60 -3.96 -9.49
CA LEU A 73 -3.55 -5.18 -8.68
C LEU A 73 -2.27 -5.19 -7.83
N LYS A 74 -2.45 -5.52 -6.55
CA LYS A 74 -1.34 -5.56 -5.58
C LYS A 74 -0.45 -6.77 -5.85
N PRO A 75 0.90 -6.66 -5.73
CA PRO A 75 1.82 -7.73 -6.13
C PRO A 75 1.59 -9.07 -5.42
N TRP A 76 1.19 -9.05 -4.15
CA TRP A 76 0.87 -10.26 -3.37
C TRP A 76 -0.41 -10.99 -3.84
N LYS A 77 -1.19 -10.35 -4.72
CA LYS A 77 -2.33 -10.97 -5.42
C LYS A 77 -1.94 -11.58 -6.77
N CYS A 78 -0.66 -11.58 -7.12
CA CYS A 78 -0.19 -12.21 -8.35
C CYS A 78 0.76 -13.36 -8.01
N PHE A 79 0.96 -14.27 -8.97
CA PHE A 79 1.97 -15.31 -8.85
C PHE A 79 3.38 -14.70 -8.76
N LYS A 80 4.29 -15.44 -8.11
CA LYS A 80 5.66 -14.99 -7.83
C LYS A 80 6.44 -14.48 -9.04
N GLN A 81 6.20 -15.09 -10.19
CA GLN A 81 7.01 -14.86 -11.38
C GLN A 81 6.36 -13.92 -12.40
N LEU A 82 5.08 -13.58 -12.23
CA LEU A 82 4.30 -12.89 -13.25
C LEU A 82 3.47 -11.77 -12.62
N ASP A 83 3.55 -10.57 -13.20
CA ASP A 83 2.68 -9.46 -12.82
C ASP A 83 1.31 -9.66 -13.48
N CYS A 84 0.32 -10.08 -12.69
CA CYS A 84 -1.04 -10.34 -13.16
C CYS A 84 -1.80 -9.08 -13.61
N ASN A 85 -1.22 -7.88 -13.46
CA ASN A 85 -1.74 -6.68 -14.13
C ASN A 85 -1.70 -6.82 -15.67
N TRP A 86 -0.82 -7.66 -16.23
CA TRP A 86 -0.80 -7.96 -17.67
C TRP A 86 -1.98 -8.81 -18.14
N ASP A 87 -2.67 -9.50 -17.24
CA ASP A 87 -3.73 -10.45 -17.60
C ASP A 87 -5.05 -9.76 -17.96
N VAL A 88 -5.23 -8.49 -17.58
CA VAL A 88 -6.47 -7.72 -17.82
C VAL A 88 -6.12 -6.36 -18.39
N GLU A 89 -6.63 -6.07 -19.58
CA GLU A 89 -6.34 -4.85 -20.35
C GLU A 89 -6.46 -3.55 -19.54
N ARG A 90 -7.53 -3.41 -18.73
CA ARG A 90 -7.74 -2.23 -17.88
C ARG A 90 -6.61 -1.98 -16.85
N PHE A 91 -5.80 -3.00 -16.56
CA PHE A 91 -4.68 -2.94 -15.63
C PHE A 91 -3.32 -2.89 -16.32
N HIS A 92 -3.25 -2.97 -17.65
CA HIS A 92 -1.98 -2.91 -18.40
C HIS A 92 -1.19 -1.66 -18.06
N ARG A 93 -1.85 -0.51 -17.95
CA ARG A 93 -1.23 0.76 -17.53
C ARG A 93 -0.56 0.73 -16.14
N TYR A 94 -0.78 -0.31 -15.35
CA TYR A 94 -0.16 -0.52 -14.05
C TYR A 94 0.81 -1.72 -14.05
N ALA A 95 0.91 -2.46 -15.15
CA ALA A 95 1.71 -3.67 -15.21
C ALA A 95 3.19 -3.31 -15.37
N SER A 96 4.09 -3.95 -14.61
CA SER A 96 5.53 -3.73 -14.74
C SER A 96 6.31 -4.91 -14.16
N SER A 97 7.00 -5.63 -15.05
CA SER A 97 7.82 -6.78 -14.66
C SER A 97 9.00 -6.39 -13.77
N SER A 98 9.60 -5.20 -13.97
CA SER A 98 10.66 -4.68 -13.10
C SER A 98 10.14 -4.38 -11.69
N ALA A 99 8.98 -3.69 -11.58
CA ALA A 99 8.36 -3.43 -10.28
C ALA A 99 7.99 -4.73 -9.56
N HIS A 100 7.42 -5.70 -10.27
CA HIS A 100 7.04 -6.98 -9.68
C HIS A 100 8.25 -7.71 -9.08
N ARG A 101 9.38 -7.72 -9.80
CA ARG A 101 10.64 -8.29 -9.29
C ARG A 101 11.15 -7.55 -8.04
N MET A 102 11.04 -6.23 -8.00
CA MET A 102 11.40 -5.42 -6.82
C MET A 102 10.58 -5.84 -5.60
N TRP A 103 9.25 -5.97 -5.73
CA TRP A 103 8.39 -6.40 -4.62
C TRP A 103 8.77 -7.79 -4.11
N TRP A 104 8.95 -8.76 -5.01
CA TRP A 104 9.31 -10.12 -4.62
C TRP A 104 10.73 -10.23 -4.05
N ARG A 105 11.64 -9.31 -4.38
CA ARG A 105 12.94 -9.20 -3.70
C ARG A 105 12.76 -8.85 -2.24
N VAL A 106 11.89 -7.88 -1.92
CA VAL A 106 11.55 -7.51 -0.54
C VAL A 106 10.87 -8.66 0.18
N TYR A 107 9.89 -9.32 -0.45
CA TYR A 107 9.21 -10.49 0.13
C TYR A 107 10.19 -11.62 0.48
N ARG A 108 11.18 -11.90 -0.39
CA ARG A 108 12.19 -12.94 -0.13
C ARG A 108 13.17 -12.57 0.98
N ALA A 109 13.43 -11.28 1.17
CA ALA A 109 14.29 -10.78 2.25
C ALA A 109 13.58 -10.73 3.62
N MET A 110 12.25 -10.84 3.64
CA MET A 110 11.46 -10.86 4.87
C MET A 110 11.69 -12.14 5.68
N PRO A 111 11.68 -12.08 7.03
CA PRO A 111 11.78 -13.27 7.88
C PRO A 111 10.76 -14.34 7.50
N GLU A 112 11.18 -15.61 7.51
CA GLU A 112 10.35 -16.72 7.01
C GLU A 112 9.01 -16.84 7.72
N LYS A 113 8.98 -16.54 9.03
CA LYS A 113 7.75 -16.52 9.83
C LYS A 113 6.69 -15.52 9.34
N LEU A 114 7.08 -14.48 8.61
CA LEU A 114 6.16 -13.44 8.13
C LEU A 114 5.67 -13.71 6.70
N ARG A 115 6.44 -14.47 5.91
CA ARG A 115 6.15 -14.77 4.50
C ARG A 115 4.75 -15.38 4.25
N PRO A 116 4.20 -16.27 5.12
CA PRO A 116 2.86 -16.81 4.93
C PRO A 116 1.76 -15.75 4.92
N TYR A 117 1.88 -14.72 5.76
CA TYR A 117 0.89 -13.62 5.85
C TYR A 117 0.89 -12.71 4.62
N CYS A 118 1.95 -12.76 3.82
CA CYS A 118 2.15 -11.89 2.66
C CYS A 118 2.09 -12.65 1.31
N SER A 119 1.88 -13.97 1.31
CA SER A 119 1.63 -14.75 0.08
C SER A 119 0.15 -14.98 -0.17
N GLN A 120 -0.24 -15.03 -1.44
CA GLN A 120 -1.53 -15.54 -1.90
C GLN A 120 -1.83 -16.88 -1.20
N GLY A 121 -2.89 -16.92 -0.38
CA GLY A 121 -3.27 -18.11 0.40
C GLY A 121 -2.97 -18.06 1.90
N GLY A 122 -2.36 -17.00 2.43
CA GLY A 122 -2.08 -16.82 3.88
C GLY A 122 -3.30 -16.77 4.81
N GLY A 123 -4.51 -16.93 4.28
CA GLY A 123 -5.76 -17.00 5.04
C GLY A 123 -6.33 -18.41 5.23
N HIS A 124 -5.77 -19.46 4.60
CA HIS A 124 -6.26 -20.83 4.75
C HIS A 124 -5.12 -21.83 4.89
N GLY A 125 -4.76 -22.13 6.14
CA GLY A 125 -3.89 -23.27 6.43
C GLY A 125 -3.23 -23.26 7.80
N SER A 126 -4.00 -23.41 8.89
CA SER A 126 -3.62 -24.35 9.96
C SER A 126 -4.79 -24.52 10.93
N LYS A 127 -5.33 -25.74 11.00
CA LYS A 127 -6.14 -26.20 12.11
C LYS A 127 -5.27 -26.16 13.37
N ASN A 128 -5.38 -25.12 14.17
CA ASN A 128 -5.19 -25.23 15.60
C ASN A 128 -6.49 -24.76 16.24
N SER A 129 -7.26 -25.71 16.73
CA SER A 129 -8.41 -25.49 17.60
C SER A 129 -7.95 -24.75 18.85
N ALA A 130 -7.94 -23.43 18.81
CA ALA A 130 -7.97 -22.60 20.00
C ALA A 130 -9.43 -22.21 20.22
N ASN A 131 -10.10 -22.93 21.13
CA ASN A 131 -11.43 -22.58 21.61
C ASN A 131 -11.39 -21.17 22.20
N PHE A 132 -11.89 -20.19 21.45
CA PHE A 132 -12.07 -18.84 21.97
C PHE A 132 -13.41 -18.79 22.70
N SER A 133 -13.36 -19.06 24.01
CA SER A 133 -14.41 -18.72 24.95
C SER A 133 -14.62 -17.21 24.94
N THR A 134 -15.83 -16.78 24.57
CA THR A 134 -16.26 -15.39 24.63
C THR A 134 -16.45 -14.98 26.09
N THR A 135 -15.41 -14.41 26.70
CA THR A 135 -15.57 -13.59 27.91
C THR A 135 -15.20 -12.14 27.59
N LYS A 136 -16.15 -11.26 27.90
CA LYS A 136 -16.10 -9.82 27.67
C LYS A 136 -14.89 -9.21 28.39
N GLY A 137 -14.04 -8.50 27.67
CA GLY A 137 -13.00 -7.66 28.23
C GLY A 137 -12.20 -6.98 27.11
N HIS A 138 -12.21 -5.66 27.06
CA HIS A 138 -11.43 -4.88 26.08
C HIS A 138 -9.93 -5.17 26.22
N PRO A 139 -9.21 -5.50 25.13
CA PRO A 139 -7.76 -5.64 25.20
C PRO A 139 -7.11 -4.25 25.15
N VAL A 140 -6.55 -3.84 26.29
CA VAL A 140 -5.57 -2.76 26.38
C VAL A 140 -4.23 -3.33 25.91
N VAL A 141 -3.69 -2.81 24.80
CA VAL A 141 -2.33 -3.12 24.36
C VAL A 141 -1.36 -2.28 25.18
N SER A 142 -0.72 -2.90 26.18
CA SER A 142 0.38 -2.29 26.93
C SER A 142 1.69 -2.62 26.24
N ILE A 143 2.35 -1.60 25.67
CA ILE A 143 3.73 -1.70 25.19
C ILE A 143 4.63 -1.50 26.40
N LYS A 144 5.15 -2.59 26.97
CA LYS A 144 6.26 -2.54 27.93
C LYS A 144 7.57 -2.74 27.16
N GLY A 145 8.47 -1.76 27.24
CA GLY A 145 9.83 -1.88 26.73
C GLY A 145 10.46 -0.57 26.26
N LEU A 146 10.58 0.39 27.18
CA LEU A 146 11.72 1.32 27.35
C LEU A 146 11.79 1.67 28.84
#